data_AF-A0A8W8KCJ6-F1
#
_entry.id   AF-A0A8W8KCJ6-F1
#
_cell.length_a   1.000
_cell.length_b   1.000
_cell.length_c   1.000
_cell.angle_alpha   90.00
_cell.angle_beta   90.00
_cell.angle_gamma   90.00
#
_symmetry.space_group_name_H-M   'P 1'
#
loop_
_entity.id
_entity.type
_entity.pdbx_description
1 polymer ?
#
loop_
_entity_poly.entity_id
_entity_poly.type
_entity_poly.pdbx_seq_one_letter_code
_entity_poly.pdbx_strand_id
1 'polypeptide(L)'
;GDYTVPKKNKSLKIYDLPGHERLRHQVLDQFKGLARGIVYVIDSTSLQKDIKEVAEFLYTVLSDPVVLANAPPILIACNKQDQHLVKGAGFIEKQLQKEMNTLRVTRSAALQQLDGTAGNNNSYLGKRSKDFEFSDLKPMKVQFVECSAVDTSDKDQPGLMEVENWLSTLV
;
A
#
# COMPACT_ATOMS: atom_id res chain seq x y z
N GLY A 1 -6.86 -15.30 -9.47
CA GLY A 1 -6.80 -15.80 -10.85
C GLY A 1 -5.36 -15.80 -11.34
N ASP A 2 -5.09 -16.48 -12.44
CA ASP A 2 -3.77 -16.44 -13.07
C ASP A 2 -3.70 -15.25 -14.05
N TYR A 3 -2.68 -14.41 -13.89
CA TYR A 3 -2.37 -13.29 -14.78
C TYR A 3 -1.11 -13.63 -15.58
N THR A 4 -1.24 -13.69 -16.90
CA THR A 4 -0.08 -13.91 -17.78
C THR A 4 0.54 -12.56 -18.11
N VAL A 5 1.80 -12.37 -17.74
CA VAL A 5 2.52 -11.13 -18.01
C VAL A 5 2.77 -11.03 -19.52
N PRO A 6 2.22 -10.00 -20.20
CA PRO A 6 2.45 -9.81 -21.62
C PRO A 6 3.95 -9.73 -21.92
N LYS A 7 4.39 -10.35 -23.02
CA LYS A 7 5.79 -10.34 -23.51
C LYS A 7 6.82 -11.11 -22.66
N LYS A 8 6.49 -11.65 -21.48
CA LYS A 8 7.44 -12.38 -20.61
C LYS A 8 7.19 -13.89 -20.49
N ASN A 9 6.09 -14.41 -21.04
CA ASN A 9 5.70 -15.83 -20.97
C ASN A 9 5.79 -16.43 -19.54
N LYS A 10 5.54 -15.60 -18.53
CA LYS A 10 5.49 -15.94 -17.11
C LYS A 10 4.11 -15.57 -16.57
N SER A 11 3.62 -16.34 -15.62
CA SER A 11 2.35 -16.06 -14.95
C SER A 11 2.54 -15.66 -13.48
N LEU A 12 1.66 -14.81 -13.00
CA LEU A 12 1.49 -14.43 -11.61
C LEU A 12 0.13 -14.93 -11.12
N LYS A 13 0.07 -15.38 -9.87
CA LYS A 13 -1.20 -15.70 -9.23
C LYS A 13 -1.69 -14.47 -8.46
N ILE A 14 -2.81 -13.91 -8.89
CA ILE A 14 -3.43 -12.74 -8.29
C ILE A 14 -4.49 -13.20 -7.28
N TYR A 15 -4.36 -12.72 -6.04
CA TYR A 15 -5.33 -12.94 -4.97
C TYR A 15 -6.04 -11.62 -4.71
N ASP A 16 -7.35 -11.58 -5.00
CA ASP A 16 -8.20 -10.46 -4.62
C ASP A 16 -8.69 -10.68 -3.19
N LEU A 17 -8.45 -9.69 -2.32
CA LEU A 17 -8.75 -9.80 -0.90
C LEU A 17 -9.99 -8.98 -0.54
N PRO A 18 -10.91 -9.52 0.29
CA PRO A 18 -12.11 -8.79 0.67
C PRO A 18 -11.76 -7.52 1.42
N GLY A 19 -12.35 -6.40 1.00
CA GLY A 19 -12.12 -5.09 1.61
C GLY A 19 -12.85 -4.86 2.93
N HIS A 20 -13.76 -5.73 3.39
CA HIS A 20 -14.47 -5.48 4.66
C HIS A 20 -13.52 -5.66 5.87
N GLU A 21 -13.52 -4.73 6.84
CA GLU A 21 -12.59 -4.69 7.98
C GLU A 21 -12.42 -6.05 8.68
N ARG A 22 -13.55 -6.71 9.00
CA ARG A 22 -13.57 -8.04 9.65
C ARG A 22 -12.86 -9.14 8.85
N LEU A 23 -12.89 -9.09 7.53
CA LEU A 23 -12.37 -10.16 6.66
C LEU A 23 -10.96 -9.84 6.14
N ARG A 24 -10.64 -8.56 5.88
CA ARG A 24 -9.37 -8.16 5.27
C ARG A 24 -8.15 -8.66 6.06
N HIS A 25 -8.18 -8.59 7.39
CA HIS A 25 -7.08 -9.05 8.25
C HIS A 25 -6.89 -10.57 8.20
N GLN A 26 -7.99 -11.33 8.37
CA GLN A 26 -7.94 -12.79 8.36
C GLN A 26 -7.40 -13.32 7.03
N VAL A 27 -7.82 -12.73 5.91
CA VAL A 27 -7.41 -13.19 4.58
C VAL A 27 -5.98 -12.71 4.27
N LEU A 28 -5.58 -11.50 4.68
CA LEU A 28 -4.20 -11.03 4.56
C LEU A 28 -3.23 -11.99 5.29
N ASP A 29 -3.57 -12.44 6.49
CA ASP A 29 -2.75 -13.37 7.26
C ASP A 29 -2.49 -14.70 6.54
N GLN A 30 -3.44 -15.16 5.72
CA GLN A 30 -3.30 -16.40 4.95
C GLN A 30 -2.35 -16.25 3.75
N PHE A 31 -2.28 -15.07 3.13
CA PHE A 31 -1.56 -14.88 1.87
C PHE A 31 -0.29 -14.03 1.97
N LYS A 32 -0.08 -13.26 3.04
CA LYS A 32 1.06 -12.34 3.20
C LYS A 32 2.42 -13.03 3.07
N GLY A 33 2.54 -14.29 3.53
CA GLY A 33 3.78 -15.07 3.41
C GLY A 33 4.12 -15.53 1.99
N LEU A 34 3.14 -15.55 1.09
CA LEU A 34 3.30 -15.96 -0.32
C LEU A 34 3.47 -14.76 -1.27
N ALA A 35 3.31 -13.54 -0.77
CA ALA A 35 3.26 -12.34 -1.59
C ALA A 35 4.64 -11.99 -2.19
N ARG A 36 4.75 -12.02 -3.52
CA ARG A 36 5.91 -11.51 -4.26
C ARG A 36 5.84 -9.99 -4.49
N GLY A 37 4.65 -9.43 -4.38
CA GLY A 37 4.36 -8.01 -4.44
C GLY A 37 2.94 -7.77 -3.91
N ILE A 38 2.67 -6.57 -3.41
CA ILE A 38 1.37 -6.18 -2.87
C ILE A 38 0.85 -4.98 -3.65
N VAL A 39 -0.37 -5.07 -4.19
CA VAL A 39 -1.07 -3.92 -4.76
C VAL A 39 -2.10 -3.44 -3.75
N TYR A 40 -1.92 -2.24 -3.23
CA TYR A 40 -2.82 -1.57 -2.32
C TYR A 40 -3.66 -0.57 -3.09
N VAL A 41 -4.92 -0.91 -3.35
CA VAL A 41 -5.81 -0.10 -4.18
C VAL A 41 -6.51 0.95 -3.31
N ILE A 42 -6.43 2.21 -3.72
CA ILE A 42 -7.06 3.35 -3.06
C ILE A 42 -8.15 3.92 -3.96
N ASP A 43 -9.30 4.24 -3.38
CA ASP A 43 -10.28 5.09 -4.03
C ASP A 43 -9.83 6.56 -3.94
N SER A 44 -9.39 7.12 -5.06
CA SER A 44 -8.89 8.50 -5.11
C SER A 44 -9.99 9.55 -4.88
N THR A 45 -11.26 9.17 -5.04
CA THR A 45 -12.41 10.08 -4.91
C THR A 45 -12.83 10.28 -3.45
N SER A 46 -12.71 9.23 -2.64
CA SER A 46 -13.14 9.23 -1.23
C SER A 46 -11.99 9.45 -0.25
N LEU A 47 -10.73 9.45 -0.71
CA LEU A 47 -9.55 9.50 0.15
C LEU A 47 -9.60 10.59 1.23
N GLN A 48 -10.10 11.78 0.94
CA GLN A 48 -10.16 12.85 1.96
C GLN A 48 -11.04 12.50 3.16
N LYS A 49 -12.11 11.73 2.95
CA LYS A 49 -13.02 11.25 3.99
C LYS A 49 -12.41 10.06 4.73
N ASP A 50 -11.75 9.19 3.99
CA ASP A 50 -11.33 7.88 4.47
C ASP A 50 -9.83 7.80 4.82
N ILE A 51 -9.10 8.93 4.75
CA ILE A 51 -7.62 8.97 4.88
C ILE A 51 -7.12 8.25 6.13
N LYS A 52 -7.86 8.37 7.24
CA LYS A 52 -7.52 7.72 8.51
C LYS A 52 -7.61 6.21 8.41
N GLU A 53 -8.73 5.67 7.90
CA GLU A 53 -8.91 4.22 7.75
C GLU A 53 -7.91 3.65 6.74
N VAL A 54 -7.73 4.35 5.61
CA VAL A 54 -6.80 3.96 4.55
C VAL A 54 -5.35 3.93 5.08
N ALA A 55 -4.95 4.94 5.86
CA ALA A 55 -3.61 4.98 6.46
C ALA A 55 -3.45 3.94 7.58
N GLU A 56 -4.45 3.72 8.43
CA GLU A 56 -4.41 2.72 9.51
C GLU A 56 -4.24 1.30 8.96
N PHE A 57 -4.99 0.96 7.90
CA PHE A 57 -4.88 -0.34 7.27
C PHE A 57 -3.54 -0.49 6.56
N LEU A 58 -3.09 0.52 5.81
CA LEU A 58 -1.76 0.52 5.19
C LEU A 58 -0.64 0.39 6.24
N TYR A 59 -0.74 1.10 7.37
CA TYR A 59 0.19 0.97 8.49
C TYR A 59 0.24 -0.47 9.00
N THR A 60 -0.91 -1.12 9.17
CA THR A 60 -1.00 -2.51 9.60
C THR A 60 -0.32 -3.45 8.62
N VAL A 61 -0.50 -3.26 7.31
CA VAL A 61 0.18 -4.05 6.28
C VAL A 61 1.70 -3.82 6.33
N LEU A 62 2.14 -2.56 6.40
CA LEU A 62 3.56 -2.21 6.37
C LEU A 62 4.31 -2.61 7.64
N SER A 63 3.63 -2.65 8.79
CA SER A 63 4.21 -3.03 10.09
C SER A 63 4.07 -4.52 10.41
N ASP A 64 3.45 -5.30 9.52
CA ASP A 64 3.30 -6.73 9.71
C ASP A 64 4.68 -7.42 9.71
N PRO A 65 5.00 -8.27 10.70
CA PRO A 65 6.32 -8.90 10.81
C PRO A 65 6.72 -9.75 9.59
N VAL A 66 5.75 -10.41 8.95
CA VAL A 66 6.01 -11.25 7.76
C VAL A 66 6.27 -10.37 6.55
N VAL A 67 5.49 -9.30 6.38
CA VAL A 67 5.69 -8.33 5.31
C VAL A 67 7.04 -7.61 5.47
N LEU A 68 7.40 -7.19 6.69
CA LEU A 68 8.70 -6.57 6.97
C LEU A 68 9.87 -7.52 6.70
N ALA A 69 9.75 -8.80 7.11
CA ALA A 69 10.79 -9.80 6.90
C ALA A 69 10.99 -10.13 5.42
N ASN A 70 9.91 -10.28 4.65
CA ASN A 70 9.97 -10.60 3.23
C ASN A 70 10.24 -9.37 2.34
N ALA A 71 9.89 -8.18 2.83
CA ALA A 71 9.99 -6.89 2.16
C ALA A 71 9.49 -6.89 0.70
N PRO A 72 8.28 -7.41 0.41
CA PRO A 72 7.76 -7.41 -0.94
C PRO A 72 7.58 -5.97 -1.45
N PRO A 73 7.89 -5.66 -2.72
CA PRO A 73 7.56 -4.36 -3.28
C PRO A 73 6.04 -4.11 -3.21
N ILE A 74 5.66 -2.87 -2.92
CA ILE A 74 4.28 -2.44 -2.75
C ILE A 74 3.95 -1.36 -3.78
N LEU A 75 2.83 -1.54 -4.47
CA LEU A 75 2.24 -0.55 -5.35
C LEU A 75 0.99 0.03 -4.70
N ILE A 76 0.98 1.33 -4.47
CA ILE A 76 -0.23 2.07 -4.14
C ILE A 76 -0.89 2.49 -5.45
N ALA A 77 -1.98 1.79 -5.80
CA ALA A 77 -2.74 2.05 -7.01
C ALA A 77 -3.87 3.04 -6.69
N CYS A 78 -3.66 4.31 -7.04
CA CYS A 78 -4.64 5.38 -6.88
C CYS A 78 -5.70 5.23 -7.98
N ASN A 79 -6.76 4.48 -7.69
CA ASN A 79 -7.81 4.10 -8.62
C ASN A 79 -8.88 5.20 -8.76
N LYS A 80 -9.73 5.05 -9.78
CA LYS A 80 -10.83 5.95 -10.16
C LYS A 80 -10.39 7.32 -10.69
N GLN A 81 -9.22 7.36 -11.33
CA GLN A 81 -8.67 8.60 -11.90
C GLN A 81 -9.45 9.12 -13.12
N ASP A 82 -10.44 8.36 -13.60
CA ASP A 82 -11.44 8.76 -14.60
C ASP A 82 -12.44 9.80 -14.08
N GLN A 83 -12.60 9.92 -12.76
CA GLN A 83 -13.58 10.84 -12.17
C GLN A 83 -13.06 12.28 -12.08
N HIS A 84 -13.98 13.24 -12.11
CA HIS A 84 -13.63 14.65 -11.95
C HIS A 84 -13.11 14.98 -10.54
N LEU A 85 -12.17 15.93 -10.46
CA LEU A 85 -11.63 16.50 -9.21
C LEU A 85 -10.83 15.53 -8.32
N VAL A 86 -10.52 14.34 -8.84
CA VAL A 86 -9.61 13.38 -8.20
C VAL A 86 -8.21 13.94 -8.04
N LYS A 87 -7.52 13.45 -7.01
CA LYS A 87 -6.17 13.89 -6.69
C LYS A 87 -5.16 12.94 -7.30
N GLY A 88 -4.09 13.51 -7.85
CA GLY A 88 -3.00 12.72 -8.38
C GLY A 88 -2.20 12.00 -7.29
N ALA A 89 -1.45 10.97 -7.70
CA ALA A 89 -0.65 10.10 -6.85
C ALA A 89 0.28 10.89 -5.91
N GLY A 90 0.95 11.94 -6.41
CA GLY A 90 1.85 12.75 -5.58
C GLY A 90 1.15 13.54 -4.46
N PHE A 91 -0.13 13.89 -4.62
CA PHE A 91 -0.91 14.48 -3.53
C PHE A 91 -1.33 13.42 -2.52
N ILE A 92 -1.78 12.26 -3.01
CA ILE A 92 -2.21 11.12 -2.19
C ILE A 92 -1.05 10.62 -1.32
N GLU A 93 0.13 10.48 -1.90
CA GLU A 93 1.36 10.10 -1.21
C GLU A 93 1.63 11.05 -0.03
N LYS A 94 1.62 12.37 -0.26
CA LYS A 94 1.84 13.36 0.80
C LYS A 94 0.81 13.29 1.93
N GLN A 95 -0.47 13.07 1.61
CA GLN A 95 -1.51 12.93 2.63
C GLN A 95 -1.29 11.68 3.48
N LEU A 96 -0.99 10.55 2.84
CA LEU A 96 -0.69 9.31 3.56
C LEU A 96 0.58 9.44 4.39
N GLN A 97 1.65 10.08 3.88
CA GLN A 97 2.86 10.29 4.67
C GLN A 97 2.58 11.08 5.96
N LYS A 98 1.76 12.13 5.86
CA LYS A 98 1.35 12.93 7.02
C LYS A 98 0.58 12.08 8.04
N GLU A 99 -0.38 11.29 7.58
CA GLU A 99 -1.18 10.44 8.47
C GLU A 99 -0.34 9.32 9.10
N MET A 100 0.55 8.69 8.32
CA MET A 100 1.50 7.69 8.80
C MET A 100 2.44 8.25 9.88
N ASN A 101 2.85 9.52 9.76
CA ASN A 101 3.65 10.20 10.78
C ASN A 101 2.88 10.32 12.10
N THR A 102 1.59 10.66 12.05
CA THR A 102 0.72 10.70 13.23
C THR A 102 0.58 9.31 13.84
N LEU A 103 0.28 8.29 13.04
CA LEU A 103 0.07 6.91 13.50
C LEU A 103 1.30 6.33 14.20
N ARG A 104 2.50 6.48 13.62
CA ARG A 104 3.73 5.93 14.22
C ARG A 104 4.08 6.61 15.55
N VAL A 105 3.80 7.91 15.69
CA VAL A 105 4.04 8.65 16.94
C VAL A 105 3.07 8.19 18.01
N THR A 106 1.77 8.15 17.70
CA THR A 106 0.74 7.71 18.65
C THR A 106 0.95 6.28 19.10
N ARG A 107 1.23 5.34 18.19
CA ARG A 107 1.50 3.93 18.55
C ARG A 107 2.80 3.79 19.36
N SER A 108 3.85 4.54 19.04
CA SER A 108 5.10 4.52 19.83
C SER A 108 4.88 5.04 21.25
N ALA A 109 4.12 6.12 21.41
CA ALA A 109 3.82 6.70 22.72
C ALA A 109 2.96 5.76 23.58
N ALA A 110 1.96 5.10 22.98
CA ALA A 110 1.13 4.12 23.67
C ALA A 110 1.96 2.92 24.18
N LEU A 111 2.91 2.43 23.37
CA LEU A 111 3.80 1.33 23.77
C LEU A 111 4.74 1.73 24.92
N GLN A 112 5.26 2.96 24.92
CA GLN A 112 6.12 3.46 26.01
C GLN A 112 5.38 3.58 27.35
N GLN A 113 4.07 3.80 27.35
CA GLN A 113 3.26 3.88 28.57
C GLN A 113 2.96 2.51 29.18
N LEU A 114 2.98 1.44 28.38
CA LEU A 114 2.64 0.09 28.80
C LEU A 114 3.87 -0.72 29.24
N ASP A 115 5.01 -0.55 28.55
CA ASP A 115 6.25 -1.25 28.88
C ASP A 115 7.31 -0.27 29.40
N GLY A 116 7.59 -0.31 30.71
CA GLY A 116 8.73 0.37 31.34
C GLY A 116 10.11 -0.19 30.94
N THR A 117 10.14 -1.09 29.95
CA THR A 117 11.34 -1.69 29.35
C THR A 117 11.35 -1.38 27.87
N ALA A 118 12.46 -0.85 27.36
CA ALA A 118 12.62 -0.31 26.01
C ALA A 118 11.87 -1.12 24.93
N GLY A 119 10.77 -0.55 24.46
CA GLY A 119 9.85 -1.17 23.52
C GLY A 119 10.57 -1.76 22.31
N ASN A 120 10.14 -2.97 21.94
CA ASN A 120 10.66 -3.75 20.82
C ASN A 120 10.86 -2.86 19.58
N ASN A 121 12.10 -2.53 19.25
CA ASN A 121 12.46 -1.60 18.16
C ASN A 121 12.00 -2.08 16.77
N ASN A 122 11.52 -3.32 16.65
CA ASN A 122 11.20 -3.98 15.39
C ASN A 122 9.90 -3.50 14.71
N SER A 123 9.08 -2.67 15.34
CA SER A 123 7.77 -2.25 14.78
C SER A 123 7.69 -0.79 14.33
N TYR A 124 8.77 -0.01 14.46
CA TYR A 124 8.74 1.40 14.07
C TYR A 124 8.95 1.58 12.57
N LEU A 125 7.97 2.17 11.89
CA LEU A 125 8.04 2.42 10.46
C LEU A 125 8.84 3.69 10.11
N GLY A 126 9.87 3.50 9.28
CA GLY A 126 10.75 4.56 8.79
C GLY A 126 11.78 5.01 9.82
N LYS A 127 12.31 6.24 9.66
CA LYS A 127 13.35 6.80 10.54
C LYS A 127 12.73 7.63 11.67
N ARG A 128 13.24 7.47 12.90
CA ARG A 128 12.79 8.24 14.07
C ARG A 128 13.23 9.72 14.05
N SER A 129 14.30 10.02 13.32
CA SER A 129 14.97 11.34 13.35
C SER A 129 14.40 12.37 12.37
N LYS A 130 13.39 12.00 11.57
CA LYS A 130 12.75 12.89 10.60
C LYS A 130 11.32 12.44 10.33
N ASP A 131 10.55 13.25 9.63
CA ASP A 131 9.18 12.91 9.20
C ASP A 131 9.15 11.65 8.32
N PHE A 132 7.98 10.99 8.33
CA PHE A 132 7.80 9.73 7.63
C PHE A 132 7.86 9.93 6.11
N GLU A 133 8.71 9.15 5.45
CA GLU A 133 8.73 9.04 4.00
C GLU A 133 8.71 7.57 3.58
N PHE A 134 7.91 7.26 2.57
CA PHE A 134 7.85 5.91 1.99
C PHE A 134 9.21 5.45 1.46
N SER A 135 10.06 6.39 1.04
CA SER A 135 11.44 6.16 0.59
C SER A 135 12.37 5.61 1.68
N ASP A 136 12.00 5.75 2.96
CA ASP A 136 12.77 5.24 4.09
C ASP A 136 12.46 3.79 4.47
N LEU A 137 11.43 3.18 3.88
CA LEU A 137 11.00 1.80 4.19
C LEU A 137 11.94 0.72 3.63
N LYS A 138 13.20 1.06 3.35
CA LYS A 138 14.17 0.13 2.76
C LYS A 138 14.36 -1.12 3.65
N PRO A 139 14.43 -2.32 3.06
CA PRO A 139 14.54 -2.60 1.62
C PRO A 139 13.21 -2.62 0.85
N MET A 140 12.06 -2.53 1.52
CA MET A 140 10.75 -2.52 0.91
C MET A 140 10.56 -1.25 0.06
N LYS A 141 10.22 -1.44 -1.22
CA LYS A 141 9.97 -0.33 -2.15
C LYS A 141 8.48 -0.07 -2.26
N VAL A 142 8.07 1.16 -1.99
CA VAL A 142 6.69 1.61 -2.19
C VAL A 142 6.65 2.57 -3.38
N GLN A 143 5.75 2.32 -4.33
CA GLN A 143 5.54 3.15 -5.51
C GLN A 143 4.08 3.55 -5.60
N PHE A 144 3.80 4.72 -6.16
CA PHE A 144 2.45 5.22 -6.39
C PHE A 144 2.20 5.32 -7.88
N VAL A 145 1.03 4.86 -8.33
CA VAL A 145 0.57 5.01 -9.71
C VAL A 145 -0.87 5.48 -9.74
N GLU A 146 -1.22 6.18 -10.81
CA GLU A 146 -2.58 6.58 -11.13
C GLU A 146 -3.19 5.55 -12.07
N CYS A 147 -4.42 5.12 -11.80
CA CYS A 147 -5.11 4.17 -12.67
C CYS A 147 -6.63 4.36 -12.64
N SER A 148 -7.30 3.80 -13.64
CA SER A 148 -8.73 3.53 -13.62
C SER A 148 -8.97 2.08 -14.03
N ALA A 149 -9.87 1.43 -13.30
CA ALA A 149 -10.40 0.11 -13.64
C ALA A 149 -11.59 0.20 -14.61
N VAL A 150 -12.05 1.40 -14.96
CA VAL A 150 -13.07 1.59 -15.99
C VAL A 150 -12.40 1.43 -17.35
N ASP A 151 -12.86 0.45 -18.13
CA ASP A 151 -12.40 0.27 -19.50
C ASP A 151 -12.97 1.38 -20.37
N THR A 152 -12.16 2.39 -20.66
CA THR A 152 -12.52 3.49 -21.54
C THR A 152 -11.92 3.25 -22.92
N SER A 153 -12.72 3.38 -23.97
CA SER A 153 -12.21 3.41 -25.36
C SER A 153 -11.32 4.62 -25.65
N ASP A 154 -11.31 5.59 -24.74
CA ASP A 154 -10.46 6.77 -24.76
C ASP A 154 -9.06 6.41 -24.25
N LYS A 155 -8.05 6.61 -25.11
CA LYS A 155 -6.65 6.32 -24.81
C LYS A 155 -5.97 7.38 -23.95
N ASP A 156 -6.61 8.54 -23.80
CA ASP A 156 -6.08 9.65 -22.99
C ASP A 156 -6.52 9.53 -21.51
N GLN A 157 -7.42 8.59 -21.20
CA GLN A 157 -7.83 8.25 -19.83
C GLN A 157 -6.81 7.31 -19.17
N PRO A 158 -6.55 7.45 -17.86
CA PRO A 158 -5.62 6.60 -17.13
C PRO A 158 -6.16 5.16 -17.02
N GLY A 159 -5.63 4.24 -17.84
CA GLY A 159 -5.95 2.81 -17.77
C GLY A 159 -5.14 2.06 -16.70
N LEU A 160 -5.00 0.75 -16.87
CA LEU A 160 -4.23 -0.11 -15.96
C LEU A 160 -2.75 -0.28 -16.36
N MET A 161 -2.29 0.38 -17.42
CA MET A 161 -0.98 0.18 -18.02
C MET A 161 0.18 0.30 -17.01
N GLU A 162 0.15 1.29 -16.11
CA GLU A 162 1.20 1.46 -15.09
C GLU A 162 1.20 0.33 -14.06
N VAL A 163 0.01 -0.21 -13.71
CA VAL A 163 -0.11 -1.38 -12.83
C VAL A 163 0.45 -2.62 -13.54
N GLU A 164 0.14 -2.82 -14.81
CA GLU A 164 0.66 -3.94 -15.60
C GLU A 164 2.18 -3.88 -15.81
N ASN A 165 2.71 -2.67 -16.05
CA ASN A 165 4.14 -2.41 -16.12
C ASN A 165 4.82 -2.78 -14.81
N TRP A 166 4.22 -2.39 -13.68
CA TRP A 166 4.72 -2.73 -12.36
C TRP A 166 4.69 -4.24 -12.09
N LEU A 167 3.57 -4.91 -12.38
CA LEU A 167 3.45 -6.37 -12.26
C LEU A 167 4.51 -7.10 -13.10
N SER A 168 4.83 -6.56 -14.28
CA SER A 168 5.88 -7.10 -15.14
C SER A 168 7.27 -7.06 -14.51
N THR A 169 7.52 -6.17 -13.55
CA THR A 169 8.79 -6.13 -12.79
C THR A 169 8.90 -7.25 -11.76
N LEU A 170 7.77 -7.83 -11.36
CA LEU A 170 7.72 -8.90 -10.35
C LEU A 170 8.08 -10.27 -10.92
N VAL A 171 8.19 -10.46 -12.23
CA VAL A 171 8.39 -11.80 -12.84
C VAL A 171 9.82 -12.08 -13.28
#